data_AF-A0A7D3W230-F1
#
_entry.id   AF-A0A7D3W230-F1
#
_cell.length_a   1.000
_cell.length_b   1.000
_cell.length_c   1.000
_cell.angle_alpha   90.00
_cell.angle_beta   90.00
_cell.angle_gamma   90.00
#
_symmetry.space_group_name_H-M   'P 1'
#
loop_
_entity.id
_entity.type
_entity.pdbx_description
1 polymer ?
#
loop_
_entity_poly.entity_id
_entity_poly.type
_entity_poly.pdbx_seq_one_letter_code
_entity_poly.pdbx_strand_id
1 'polypeptide(L)'
;MDQTPAPADALAEIQRTQRQAMAAQRLPLWYAPSVVALGTAAAVGAELGGTAQKALTIAAAAGLAALTAALAARTRVKWRPHTWTLGAGTRMALWIVSVLAVWGVVPLLVGAVTDSAAWQKAVAGVVTAVYAAATTRWIEKQVQAHSGGRVVR
;
A
#
# COMPACT_ATOMS: atom_id res chain seq x y z
N MET A 1 10.90 -49.98 6.19
CA MET A 1 11.21 -49.24 7.43
C MET A 1 10.64 -47.85 7.26
N ASP A 2 9.41 -47.66 7.74
CA ASP A 2 8.74 -46.37 7.69
C ASP A 2 9.34 -45.47 8.77
N GLN A 3 10.29 -44.62 8.37
CA GLN A 3 10.73 -43.53 9.22
C GLN A 3 9.62 -42.49 9.26
N THR A 4 8.72 -42.64 10.22
CA THR A 4 7.79 -41.56 10.56
C THR A 4 8.64 -40.36 11.00
N PRO A 5 8.60 -39.22 10.30
CA PRO A 5 9.43 -38.07 10.65
C PRO A 5 9.12 -37.65 12.08
N ALA A 6 10.16 -37.26 12.83
CA ALA A 6 9.98 -36.85 14.21
C ALA A 6 8.96 -35.69 14.26
N PRO A 7 8.06 -35.65 15.24
CA PRO A 7 7.04 -34.60 15.34
C PRO A 7 7.63 -33.18 15.38
N ALA A 8 8.88 -33.05 15.86
CA ALA A 8 9.63 -31.81 15.81
C ALA A 8 9.98 -31.36 14.38
N ASP A 9 10.34 -32.29 13.49
CA ASP A 9 10.64 -32.00 12.09
C ASP A 9 9.38 -31.62 11.31
N ALA A 10 8.27 -32.32 11.57
CA ALA A 10 6.97 -31.97 10.99
C ALA A 10 6.50 -30.57 11.41
N LEU A 11 6.68 -30.19 12.69
CA LEU A 11 6.38 -28.84 13.17
C LEU A 11 7.31 -27.79 12.55
N ALA A 12 8.60 -28.09 12.40
CA ALA A 12 9.56 -27.20 11.76
C ALA A 12 9.20 -26.95 10.28
N GLU A 13 8.83 -28.01 9.54
CA GLU A 13 8.37 -27.95 8.14
C GLU A 13 7.10 -27.08 8.01
N ILE A 14 6.12 -27.29 8.91
CA ILE A 14 4.88 -26.50 8.96
C ILE A 14 5.19 -25.03 9.26
N GLN A 15 6.07 -24.73 10.22
CA GLN A 15 6.45 -23.35 10.52
C GLN A 15 7.18 -22.70 9.33
N ARG A 16 8.02 -23.45 8.61
CA ARG A 16 8.75 -22.96 7.45
C ARG A 16 7.80 -22.60 6.30
N THR A 17 6.86 -23.50 5.99
CA THR A 17 5.82 -23.27 4.98
C THR A 17 4.87 -22.14 5.37
N GLN A 18 4.47 -22.03 6.65
CA GLN A 18 3.65 -20.90 7.11
C GLN A 18 4.39 -19.55 7.04
N ARG A 19 5.68 -19.49 7.41
CA ARG A 19 6.49 -18.27 7.25
C ARG A 19 6.63 -17.89 5.78
N GLN A 20 6.83 -18.86 4.90
CA GLN A 20 6.97 -18.64 3.46
C GLN A 20 5.64 -18.17 2.84
N ALA A 21 4.52 -18.76 3.27
CA ALA A 21 3.18 -18.33 2.88
C ALA A 21 2.85 -16.92 3.40
N MET A 22 3.21 -16.58 4.64
CA MET A 22 3.03 -15.22 5.20
C MET A 22 3.93 -14.19 4.52
N ALA A 23 5.16 -14.55 4.15
CA ALA A 23 6.04 -13.66 3.39
C ALA A 23 5.44 -13.34 2.01
N ALA A 24 4.76 -14.31 1.39
CA ALA A 24 4.02 -14.13 0.14
C ALA A 24 2.69 -13.36 0.30
N GLN A 25 2.20 -13.15 1.53
CA GLN A 25 0.96 -12.40 1.84
C GLN A 25 1.17 -10.90 2.07
N ARG A 26 2.41 -10.42 2.06
CA ARG A 26 2.72 -9.00 2.27
C ARG A 26 2.37 -8.18 1.03
N LEU A 27 1.89 -6.95 1.23
CA LEU A 27 1.77 -6.01 0.12
C LEU A 27 3.18 -5.74 -0.44
N PRO A 28 3.31 -5.65 -1.76
CA PRO A 28 4.55 -5.21 -2.37
C PRO A 28 4.85 -3.76 -1.95
N LEU A 29 6.10 -3.49 -1.56
CA LEU A 29 6.53 -2.15 -1.12
C LEU A 29 6.35 -1.08 -2.20
N TRP A 30 6.30 -1.47 -3.48
CA TRP A 30 6.05 -0.56 -4.59
C TRP A 30 4.59 -0.11 -4.69
N TYR A 31 3.62 -0.86 -4.15
CA TYR A 31 2.21 -0.63 -4.44
C TYR A 31 1.72 0.73 -3.92
N ALA A 32 1.89 1.00 -2.63
CA ALA A 32 1.49 2.27 -2.01
C ALA A 32 2.16 3.51 -2.66
N PRO A 33 3.49 3.57 -2.83
CA PRO A 33 4.12 4.72 -3.48
C PRO A 33 3.72 4.85 -4.97
N SER A 34 3.47 3.75 -5.69
CA SER A 34 2.97 3.82 -7.07
C SER A 34 1.56 4.41 -7.15
N VAL A 35 0.66 4.07 -6.21
CA VAL A 35 -0.68 4.69 -6.15
C VAL A 35 -0.57 6.19 -5.86
N VAL A 36 0.29 6.59 -4.92
CA VAL A 36 0.54 8.02 -4.63
C VAL A 36 1.10 8.75 -5.85
N ALA A 37 2.05 8.14 -6.56
CA ALA A 37 2.65 8.73 -7.76
C ALA A 37 1.61 8.97 -8.87
N LEU A 38 0.73 8.00 -9.13
CA LEU A 38 -0.35 8.16 -10.13
C LEU A 38 -1.38 9.21 -9.71
N GLY A 39 -1.78 9.23 -8.43
CA GLY A 39 -2.68 10.26 -7.90
C GLY A 39 -2.06 11.66 -8.01
N THR A 40 -0.76 11.77 -7.75
CA THR A 40 -0.01 13.02 -7.92
C THR A 40 0.06 13.44 -9.38
N ALA A 41 0.36 12.52 -10.29
CA ALA A 41 0.40 12.81 -11.72
C ALA A 41 -0.97 13.30 -12.24
N ALA A 42 -2.07 12.71 -11.78
CA ALA A 42 -3.42 13.18 -12.08
C ALA A 42 -3.68 14.59 -11.52
N ALA A 43 -3.25 14.85 -10.27
CA ALA A 43 -3.44 16.16 -9.63
C ALA A 43 -2.60 17.27 -10.28
N VAL A 44 -1.37 16.97 -10.73
CA VAL A 44 -0.56 17.87 -11.55
C VAL A 44 -1.20 18.07 -12.92
N GLY A 45 -1.69 16.99 -13.54
CA GLY A 45 -2.39 17.05 -14.82
C GLY A 45 -3.65 17.92 -14.79
N ALA A 46 -4.34 18.01 -13.64
CA ALA A 46 -5.49 18.88 -13.45
C ALA A 46 -5.15 20.39 -13.48
N GLU A 47 -3.88 20.75 -13.27
CA GLU A 47 -3.39 22.14 -13.46
C GLU A 47 -3.10 22.45 -14.94
N LEU A 48 -3.06 21.43 -15.79
CA LEU A 48 -2.85 21.60 -17.22
C LEU A 48 -4.20 21.78 -17.92
N GLY A 49 -4.21 22.53 -19.01
CA GLY A 49 -5.39 22.69 -19.87
C GLY A 49 -5.45 21.63 -20.99
N GLY A 50 -6.66 21.39 -21.49
CA GLY A 50 -6.89 20.75 -22.78
C GLY A 50 -6.43 19.29 -22.88
N THR A 51 -5.72 18.96 -23.96
CA THR A 51 -5.34 17.56 -24.29
C THR A 51 -4.36 16.97 -23.28
N ALA A 52 -3.49 17.78 -22.68
CA ALA A 52 -2.51 17.33 -21.69
C ALA A 52 -3.18 16.83 -20.40
N GLN A 53 -4.22 17.53 -19.92
CA GLN A 53 -5.04 17.09 -18.79
C GLN A 53 -5.70 15.74 -19.05
N LYS A 54 -6.34 15.61 -20.22
CA LYS A 54 -7.02 14.36 -20.62
C LYS A 54 -6.04 13.20 -20.71
N ALA A 55 -4.89 13.41 -21.38
CA ALA A 55 -3.86 12.39 -21.54
C ALA A 55 -3.32 11.90 -20.19
N LEU A 56 -2.97 12.81 -19.28
CA LEU A 56 -2.47 12.43 -17.95
C LEU A 56 -3.53 11.75 -17.08
N THR A 57 -4.78 12.19 -17.16
CA THR A 57 -5.87 11.55 -16.39
C THR A 57 -6.11 10.12 -16.87
N ILE A 58 -6.15 9.92 -18.19
CA ILE A 58 -6.32 8.59 -18.78
C ILE A 58 -5.11 7.70 -18.44
N ALA A 59 -3.88 8.23 -18.56
CA ALA A 59 -2.67 7.50 -18.22
C ALA A 59 -2.64 7.11 -16.74
N ALA A 60 -3.07 8.00 -15.84
CA ALA A 60 -3.17 7.72 -14.41
C ALA A 60 -4.21 6.63 -14.11
N ALA A 61 -5.39 6.71 -14.72
CA ALA A 61 -6.43 5.70 -14.57
C ALA A 61 -5.99 4.32 -15.10
N ALA A 62 -5.37 4.30 -16.30
CA ALA A 62 -4.82 3.08 -16.89
C ALA A 62 -3.69 2.50 -16.04
N GLY A 63 -2.80 3.35 -15.52
CA GLY A 63 -1.76 2.97 -14.58
C GLY A 63 -2.34 2.35 -13.30
N LEU A 64 -3.41 2.93 -12.75
CA LEU A 64 -4.04 2.42 -11.53
C LEU A 64 -4.70 1.07 -11.79
N ALA A 65 -5.37 0.91 -12.94
CA ALA A 65 -5.91 -0.37 -13.37
C ALA A 65 -4.81 -1.43 -13.55
N ALA A 66 -3.68 -1.06 -14.17
CA ALA A 66 -2.54 -1.95 -14.35
C ALA A 66 -1.89 -2.34 -13.02
N LEU A 67 -1.71 -1.40 -12.08
CA LEU A 67 -1.20 -1.71 -10.73
C LEU A 67 -2.16 -2.63 -9.98
N THR A 68 -3.47 -2.40 -10.10
CA THR A 68 -4.49 -3.24 -9.47
C THR A 68 -4.49 -4.64 -10.07
N ALA A 69 -4.38 -4.77 -11.40
CA ALA A 69 -4.26 -6.04 -12.09
C ALA A 69 -2.96 -6.78 -11.73
N ALA A 70 -1.83 -6.07 -11.67
CA ALA A 70 -0.54 -6.63 -11.26
C ALA A 70 -0.56 -7.09 -9.79
N LEU A 71 -1.22 -6.34 -8.90
CA LEU A 71 -1.42 -6.75 -7.53
C LEU A 71 -2.31 -7.99 -7.48
N ALA A 72 -3.44 -7.99 -8.18
CA ALA A 72 -4.38 -9.12 -8.22
C ALA A 72 -3.72 -10.41 -8.75
N ALA A 73 -2.92 -10.31 -9.82
CA ALA A 73 -2.17 -11.44 -10.38
C ALA A 73 -1.12 -11.99 -9.40
N ARG A 74 -0.58 -11.15 -8.52
CA ARG A 74 0.45 -11.53 -7.54
C ARG A 74 -0.15 -12.03 -6.23
N THR A 75 -1.30 -11.52 -5.82
CA THR A 75 -2.00 -11.94 -4.60
C THR A 75 -2.72 -13.26 -4.82
N ARG A 76 -2.07 -14.37 -4.47
CA ARG A 76 -2.68 -15.71 -4.48
C ARG A 76 -3.66 -15.97 -3.33
N VAL A 77 -3.81 -15.02 -2.41
CA VAL A 77 -4.61 -15.19 -1.20
C VAL A 77 -5.87 -14.36 -1.30
N LYS A 78 -7.02 -15.04 -1.31
CA LYS A 78 -8.33 -14.42 -1.11
C LYS A 78 -8.34 -13.82 0.30
N TRP A 79 -8.26 -12.49 0.39
CA TRP A 79 -8.58 -11.78 1.62
C TRP A 79 -10.01 -12.15 2.01
N ARG A 80 -10.15 -13.01 3.03
CA ARG A 80 -11.47 -13.41 3.50
C ARG A 80 -12.03 -12.25 4.32
N PRO A 81 -13.23 -11.71 4.00
CA PRO A 81 -13.82 -10.60 4.76
C PRO A 81 -13.91 -10.89 6.26
N HIS A 82 -14.14 -12.17 6.62
CA HIS A 82 -14.20 -12.66 8.00
C HIS A 82 -12.91 -12.42 8.83
N THR A 83 -11.73 -12.25 8.22
CA THR A 83 -10.50 -12.01 8.98
C THR A 83 -10.29 -10.55 9.38
N TRP A 84 -11.08 -9.63 8.81
CA TRP A 84 -11.06 -8.21 9.17
C TRP A 84 -11.87 -7.96 10.43
N THR A 85 -11.18 -7.67 11.52
CA THR A 85 -11.80 -7.12 12.72
C THR A 85 -12.02 -5.62 12.55
N LEU A 86 -12.94 -5.05 13.34
CA LEU A 86 -13.11 -3.60 13.45
C LEU A 86 -11.77 -2.90 13.75
N GLY A 87 -10.96 -3.44 14.67
CA GLY A 87 -9.66 -2.87 15.02
C GLY A 87 -8.65 -2.85 13.86
N ALA A 88 -8.59 -3.92 13.06
CA ALA A 88 -7.77 -3.97 11.85
C ALA A 88 -8.26 -2.97 10.79
N GLY A 89 -9.58 -2.85 10.63
CA GLY A 89 -10.24 -1.85 9.80
C GLY A 89 -9.86 -0.42 10.19
N THR A 90 -10.03 -0.07 11.47
CA THR A 90 -9.72 1.27 11.99
C THR A 90 -8.25 1.62 11.82
N ARG A 91 -7.32 0.68 12.07
CA ARG A 91 -5.88 0.92 11.86
C ARG A 91 -5.58 1.23 10.40
N MET A 92 -6.09 0.43 9.47
CA MET A 92 -5.91 0.67 8.04
C MET A 92 -6.51 2.02 7.63
N ALA A 93 -7.73 2.33 8.09
CA ALA A 93 -8.39 3.59 7.79
C ALA A 93 -7.59 4.79 8.32
N LEU A 94 -7.13 4.75 9.57
CA LEU A 94 -6.28 5.80 10.15
C LEU A 94 -4.98 5.99 9.37
N TRP A 95 -4.38 4.90 8.88
CA TRP A 95 -3.19 5.00 8.04
C TRP A 95 -3.49 5.67 6.69
N ILE A 96 -4.58 5.29 6.01
CA ILE A 96 -5.02 5.94 4.78
C ILE A 96 -5.27 7.44 5.01
N VAL A 97 -6.00 7.78 6.09
CA VAL A 97 -6.25 9.17 6.48
C VAL A 97 -4.95 9.91 6.74
N SER A 98 -3.95 9.29 7.37
CA SER A 98 -2.64 9.91 7.58
C SER A 98 -1.90 10.19 6.27
N VAL A 99 -1.97 9.28 5.29
CA VAL A 99 -1.37 9.48 3.95
C VAL A 99 -2.06 10.65 3.24
N LEU A 100 -3.40 10.72 3.30
CA LEU A 100 -4.17 11.82 2.71
C LEU A 100 -3.89 13.16 3.41
N ALA A 101 -3.72 13.14 4.74
CA ALA A 101 -3.36 14.33 5.51
C ALA A 101 -1.98 14.86 5.10
N VAL A 102 -0.97 13.99 4.96
CA VAL A 102 0.35 14.39 4.44
C VAL A 102 0.22 14.98 3.04
N TRP A 103 -0.54 14.32 2.16
CA TRP A 103 -0.74 14.79 0.79
C TRP A 103 -1.44 16.16 0.72
N GLY A 104 -2.37 16.46 1.63
CA GLY A 104 -3.09 17.73 1.69
C GLY A 104 -2.33 18.86 2.41
N VAL A 105 -1.52 18.53 3.42
CA VAL A 105 -0.78 19.54 4.22
C VAL A 105 0.50 19.98 3.52
N VAL A 106 1.23 19.08 2.86
CA VAL A 106 2.52 19.42 2.23
C VAL A 106 2.40 20.55 1.19
N PRO A 107 1.39 20.60 0.29
CA PRO A 107 1.21 21.72 -0.63
C PRO A 107 1.08 23.07 0.07
N LEU A 108 0.39 23.13 1.21
CA LEU A 108 0.22 24.38 1.98
C LEU A 108 1.55 24.90 2.54
N LEU A 109 2.40 23.99 3.01
CA LEU A 109 3.74 24.33 3.52
C LEU A 109 4.67 24.74 2.38
N VAL A 110 4.62 24.03 1.25
CA VAL A 110 5.44 24.34 0.07
C VAL A 110 4.98 25.65 -0.57
N GLY A 111 3.68 25.99 -0.49
CA GLY A 111 3.16 27.27 -0.95
C GLY A 111 3.74 28.50 -0.25
N ALA A 112 4.35 28.33 0.94
CA ALA A 112 5.06 29.41 1.60
C ALA A 112 6.42 29.74 0.94
N VAL A 113 6.93 28.88 0.06
CA VAL A 113 8.25 29.02 -0.58
C VAL A 113 8.20 28.97 -2.11
N THR A 114 7.04 28.69 -2.71
CA THR A 114 6.86 28.71 -4.17
C THR A 114 5.43 29.05 -4.57
N ASP A 115 5.29 29.90 -5.59
CA ASP A 115 4.00 30.26 -6.20
C ASP A 115 3.51 29.21 -7.22
N SER A 116 4.33 28.20 -7.53
CA SER A 116 3.98 27.21 -8.54
C SER A 116 3.12 26.08 -7.96
N ALA A 117 1.83 26.07 -8.30
CA ALA A 117 0.89 25.00 -7.92
C ALA A 117 1.34 23.60 -8.39
N ALA A 118 1.98 23.50 -9.56
CA ALA A 118 2.55 22.26 -10.06
C ALA A 118 3.69 21.73 -9.17
N TRP A 119 4.59 22.62 -8.73
CA TRP A 119 5.69 22.25 -7.81
C TRP A 119 5.17 21.86 -6.42
N GLN A 120 4.18 22.58 -5.90
CA GLN A 120 3.54 22.23 -4.62
C GLN A 120 3.00 20.79 -4.64
N LYS A 121 2.30 20.41 -5.71
CA LYS A 121 1.75 19.05 -5.88
C LYS A 121 2.84 18.00 -6.11
N ALA A 122 3.86 18.32 -6.91
CA ALA A 122 4.98 17.40 -7.16
C ALA A 122 5.73 17.06 -5.86
N VAL A 123 6.07 18.07 -5.05
CA VAL A 123 6.72 17.88 -3.75
C VAL A 123 5.82 17.11 -2.80
N ALA A 124 4.52 17.43 -2.74
CA ALA A 124 3.56 16.68 -1.94
C ALA A 124 3.50 15.20 -2.31
N GLY A 125 3.52 14.88 -3.61
CA GLY A 125 3.57 13.50 -4.09
C GLY A 125 4.83 12.77 -3.66
N VAL A 126 6.00 13.39 -3.80
CA VAL A 126 7.28 12.78 -3.39
C VAL A 126 7.30 12.52 -1.87
N VAL A 127 6.95 13.53 -1.06
CA VAL A 127 6.92 13.39 0.40
C VAL A 127 5.92 12.31 0.83
N THR A 128 4.72 12.31 0.22
CA THR A 128 3.69 11.31 0.53
C THR A 128 4.11 9.91 0.11
N ALA A 129 4.79 9.74 -1.03
CA ALA A 129 5.27 8.44 -1.49
C ALA A 129 6.34 7.89 -0.55
N VAL A 130 7.27 8.74 -0.09
CA VAL A 130 8.29 8.37 0.90
C VAL A 130 7.64 8.01 2.23
N TYR A 131 6.69 8.82 2.71
CA TYR A 131 5.93 8.54 3.93
C TYR A 131 5.17 7.21 3.85
N ALA A 132 4.47 6.97 2.74
CA ALA A 132 3.74 5.73 2.51
C ALA A 132 4.70 4.52 2.48
N ALA A 133 5.82 4.61 1.75
CA ALA A 133 6.82 3.55 1.69
C ALA A 133 7.41 3.23 3.08
N ALA A 134 7.74 4.26 3.86
CA ALA A 134 8.31 4.11 5.21
C ALA A 134 7.31 3.48 6.20
N THR A 135 6.03 3.84 6.10
CA THR A 135 4.99 3.40 7.05
C THR A 135 4.27 2.10 6.65
N THR A 136 4.39 1.67 5.39
CA THR A 136 3.71 0.46 4.87
C THR A 136 4.00 -0.78 5.72
N ARG A 137 5.27 -1.05 6.07
CA ARG A 137 5.61 -2.24 6.88
C ARG A 137 5.13 -2.14 8.32
N TRP A 138 5.07 -0.93 8.86
CA TRP A 138 4.58 -0.70 10.21
C TRP A 138 3.07 -0.95 10.28
N ILE A 139 2.30 -0.42 9.31
CA ILE A 139 0.85 -0.62 9.31
C ILE A 139 0.46 -2.06 9.01
N GLU A 140 1.16 -2.76 8.11
CA GLU A 140 0.93 -4.18 7.86
C GLU A 140 1.03 -5.00 9.16
N LYS A 141 2.06 -4.75 9.97
CA LYS A 141 2.24 -5.41 11.27
C LYS A 141 1.10 -5.10 12.23
N GLN A 142 0.66 -3.84 12.30
CA GLN A 142 -0.46 -3.43 13.15
C GLN A 142 -1.77 -4.10 12.73
N VAL A 143 -2.08 -4.10 11.43
CA VAL A 143 -3.30 -4.73 10.88
C VAL A 143 -3.28 -6.23 11.11
N GLN A 144 -2.14 -6.90 10.91
CA GLN A 144 -1.98 -8.32 11.21
C GLN A 144 -2.13 -8.63 12.71
N ALA A 145 -1.63 -7.78 13.59
CA ALA A 145 -1.75 -7.98 15.04
C ALA A 145 -3.21 -7.88 15.54
N HIS A 146 -4.06 -7.16 14.81
CA HIS A 146 -5.46 -6.95 15.17
C HIS A 146 -6.43 -7.79 14.32
N SER A 147 -5.98 -8.48 13.28
CA SER A 147 -6.85 -9.34 12.45
C SER A 147 -7.20 -10.64 13.17
N GLY A 148 -8.39 -11.20 12.86
CA GLY A 148 -8.95 -12.35 13.59
C GLY A 148 -8.19 -13.66 13.34
N GLY A 149 -7.37 -13.72 12.28
CA GLY A 149 -6.51 -14.85 11.97
C GLY A 149 -5.21 -14.82 12.78
N ARG A 150 -5.29 -15.04 14.11
CA ARG A 150 -4.09 -15.28 14.90
C ARG A 150 -3.46 -16.61 14.49
N VAL A 151 -2.32 -16.57 13.81
CA VAL A 151 -1.32 -17.62 14.06
C VAL A 151 -0.70 -17.24 15.39
N VAL A 152 -1.11 -17.95 16.44
CA VAL A 152 -0.53 -17.86 17.77
C VAL A 152 0.99 -18.04 17.63
N ARG A 153 1.75 -17.06 18.11
CA ARG A 153 3.21 -17.16 18.22
C ARG A 153 3.58 -18.11 19.33
#